data_AF-A0ABD2CWR8-F1
#
_entry.id   AF-A0ABD2CWR8-F1
#
_cell.length_a   1.000
_cell.length_b   1.000
_cell.length_c   1.000
_cell.angle_alpha   90.00
_cell.angle_beta   90.00
_cell.angle_gamma   90.00
#
_symmetry.space_group_name_H-M   'P 1'
#
loop_
_entity.id
_entity.type
_entity.pdbx_description
1 polymer ?
#
loop_
_entity_poly.entity_id
_entity_poly.type
_entity_poly.pdbx_seq_one_letter_code
_entity_poly.pdbx_strand_id
1 'polypeptide(L)'
;MNVRSIFYHILFYAVIFVLNECDVVYAEKLKICVVESVNTNKTINKICPNMKIFPFQCVIAKNRFDCLRKLTTGDADITLLQAEDLLAASMYNKYSFLVTHELRLFSEGKLNEGHSYRHLIRLCN
;
A
#
# COMPACT_ATOMS: atom_id res chain seq x y z
N MET A 1 13.55 56.81 -13.80
CA MET A 1 12.94 55.47 -13.61
C MET A 1 12.92 54.75 -14.95
N ASN A 2 13.70 53.69 -15.11
CA ASN A 2 13.94 53.08 -16.43
C ASN A 2 12.91 51.96 -16.67
N VAL A 3 11.85 52.26 -17.42
CA VAL A 3 10.69 51.36 -17.69
C VAL A 3 11.12 49.98 -18.16
N ARG A 4 12.23 49.91 -18.88
CA ARG A 4 12.85 48.68 -19.38
C ARG A 4 13.32 47.76 -18.25
N SER A 5 13.85 48.32 -17.16
CA SER A 5 14.29 47.57 -15.97
C SER A 5 13.08 46.98 -15.22
N ILE A 6 12.01 47.76 -15.10
CA ILE A 6 10.76 47.32 -14.44
C ILE A 6 10.15 46.14 -15.21
N PHE A 7 10.16 46.19 -16.54
CA PHE A 7 9.65 45.11 -17.38
C PHE A 7 10.43 43.81 -17.18
N TYR A 8 11.77 43.87 -17.07
CA TYR A 8 12.59 42.68 -16.80
C TYR A 8 12.32 42.08 -15.42
N HIS A 9 12.13 42.91 -14.39
CA HIS A 9 11.77 42.40 -13.08
C HIS A 9 10.40 41.71 -13.08
N ILE A 10 9.40 42.29 -13.73
CA ILE A 10 8.07 41.68 -13.86
C ILE A 10 8.15 40.33 -14.60
N LEU A 11 8.91 40.29 -15.71
CA LEU A 11 9.12 39.06 -16.47
C LEU A 11 9.82 37.98 -15.63
N PHE A 12 10.83 38.36 -14.85
CA PHE A 12 11.58 37.45 -13.99
C PHE A 12 10.71 36.88 -12.86
N TYR A 13 9.88 37.71 -12.22
CA TYR A 13 8.93 37.25 -11.20
C TYR A 13 7.85 36.33 -11.79
N ALA A 14 7.37 36.62 -13.00
CA ALA A 14 6.41 35.74 -13.69
C ALA A 14 7.02 34.37 -14.02
N VAL A 15 8.27 34.31 -14.46
CA VAL A 15 8.99 33.04 -14.71
C VAL A 15 9.19 32.26 -13.41
N ILE A 16 9.60 32.91 -12.33
CA ILE A 16 9.74 32.24 -11.02
C ILE A 16 8.39 31.70 -10.54
N PHE A 17 7.30 32.43 -10.75
CA PHE A 17 5.95 31.98 -10.37
C PHE A 17 5.52 30.74 -11.15
N VAL A 18 5.79 30.69 -12.46
CA VAL A 18 5.50 29.52 -13.32
C VAL A 18 6.40 28.32 -13.02
N LEU A 19 7.63 28.55 -12.55
CA LEU A 19 8.54 27.48 -12.12
C LEU A 19 8.20 26.93 -10.72
N ASN A 20 7.35 27.61 -9.95
CA ASN A 20 6.80 27.12 -8.68
C ASN A 20 5.42 26.50 -8.88
N GLU A 21 5.28 25.63 -9.87
CA GLU A 21 4.25 24.59 -9.84
C GLU A 21 4.59 23.67 -8.66
N CYS A 22 4.21 24.09 -7.45
CA CYS A 22 4.25 23.26 -6.26
C CYS A 22 3.23 22.15 -6.46
N ASP A 23 3.67 21.00 -6.98
CA ASP A 23 2.90 19.78 -6.93
C ASP A 23 2.62 19.46 -5.46
N VAL A 24 1.39 19.76 -5.02
CA VAL A 24 0.89 19.29 -3.74
C VAL A 24 0.74 17.79 -3.89
N VAL A 25 1.79 17.05 -3.53
CA VAL A 25 1.76 15.58 -3.47
C VAL A 25 0.77 15.19 -2.38
N TYR A 26 -0.49 14.99 -2.77
CA TYR A 26 -1.44 14.29 -1.93
C TYR A 26 -0.85 12.91 -1.65
N ALA A 27 -0.52 12.63 -0.39
CA ALA A 27 -0.09 11.31 0.01
C ALA A 27 -1.17 10.29 -0.40
N GLU A 28 -0.88 9.49 -1.42
CA GLU A 28 -1.81 8.48 -1.90
C GLU A 28 -2.16 7.54 -0.76
N LYS A 29 -3.44 7.17 -0.67
CA LYS A 29 -3.90 6.25 0.37
C LYS A 29 -3.34 4.86 0.08
N LEU A 30 -2.69 4.27 1.07
CA LEU A 30 -2.12 2.94 1.02
C LEU A 30 -3.23 1.88 1.05
N LYS A 31 -3.37 1.14 -0.05
CA LYS A 31 -4.43 0.15 -0.27
C LYS A 31 -4.04 -1.20 0.32
N ILE A 32 -4.69 -1.59 1.42
CA ILE A 32 -4.54 -2.91 2.04
C ILE A 32 -5.58 -3.87 1.45
N CYS A 33 -5.11 -4.95 0.84
CA CYS A 33 -5.95 -6.05 0.37
C CYS A 33 -6.28 -7.01 1.51
N VAL A 34 -7.57 -7.30 1.67
CA VAL A 34 -8.10 -8.25 2.66
C VAL A 34 -8.98 -9.28 1.99
N VAL A 35 -8.86 -10.53 2.44
CA VAL A 35 -9.61 -11.66 1.88
C VAL A 35 -10.85 -11.92 2.70
N GLU A 36 -12.00 -11.89 2.03
CA GLU A 36 -13.27 -12.29 2.62
C GLU A 36 -13.31 -13.82 2.75
N SER A 37 -13.35 -14.33 3.99
CA SER A 37 -13.55 -15.76 4.28
C SER A 37 -14.81 -15.96 5.10
N VAL A 38 -15.35 -17.17 5.16
CA VAL A 38 -16.56 -17.50 5.95
C VAL A 38 -16.43 -17.02 7.41
N ASN A 39 -15.22 -17.09 7.96
CA ASN A 39 -14.93 -16.71 9.35
C ASN A 39 -14.59 -15.22 9.52
N THR A 40 -14.04 -14.56 8.49
CA THR A 40 -13.56 -13.17 8.56
C THR A 40 -14.52 -12.16 7.94
N ASN A 41 -15.49 -12.61 7.13
CA ASN A 41 -16.44 -11.79 6.38
C ASN A 41 -17.16 -10.78 7.27
N LYS A 42 -17.77 -11.24 8.38
CA LYS A 42 -18.52 -10.37 9.29
C LYS A 42 -17.65 -9.27 9.92
N THR A 43 -16.37 -9.54 10.14
CA THR A 43 -15.42 -8.61 10.75
C THR A 43 -14.92 -7.62 9.70
N ILE A 44 -14.53 -8.10 8.52
CA ILE A 44 -14.06 -7.29 7.39
C ILE A 44 -15.14 -6.31 6.95
N ASN A 45 -16.38 -6.78 6.76
CA ASN A 45 -17.50 -5.93 6.33
C ASN A 45 -17.92 -4.88 7.37
N LYS A 46 -17.51 -5.04 8.63
CA LYS A 46 -17.68 -4.00 9.65
C LYS A 46 -16.51 -3.02 9.72
N ILE A 47 -15.28 -3.52 9.61
CA ILE A 47 -14.06 -2.73 9.79
C ILE A 47 -13.74 -1.92 8.53
N CYS A 48 -13.69 -2.55 7.37
CA CYS A 48 -13.25 -1.92 6.12
C CYS A 48 -14.05 -0.67 5.72
N PRO A 49 -15.39 -0.63 5.77
CA PRO A 49 -16.14 0.59 5.42
C PRO A 49 -16.00 1.69 6.49
N ASN A 50 -15.70 1.33 7.73
CA ASN A 50 -15.55 2.27 8.85
C ASN A 50 -14.09 2.66 9.11
N MET A 51 -13.14 2.14 8.31
CA MET A 51 -11.71 2.37 8.51
C MET A 51 -11.37 3.80 8.09
N LYS A 52 -11.31 4.70 9.08
CA LYS A 52 -10.87 6.11 8.91
C LYS A 52 -9.40 6.31 9.27
N ILE A 53 -8.61 5.23 9.33
CA ILE A 53 -7.18 5.32 9.68
C ILE A 53 -6.46 5.84 8.44
N PHE A 54 -6.27 7.15 8.35
CA PHE A 54 -5.41 7.75 7.34
C PHE A 54 -3.96 7.29 7.58
N PRO A 55 -3.21 6.83 6.55
CA PRO A 55 -3.48 6.89 5.12
C PRO A 55 -4.00 5.56 4.51
N PHE A 56 -4.61 4.64 5.26
CA PHE A 56 -4.97 3.32 4.75
C PHE A 56 -6.36 3.26 4.09
N GLN A 57 -6.49 2.48 3.04
CA GLN A 57 -7.74 2.15 2.36
C GLN A 57 -7.87 0.63 2.23
N CYS A 58 -9.04 0.05 2.53
CA CYS A 58 -9.25 -1.38 2.34
C CYS A 58 -9.71 -1.71 0.91
N VAL A 59 -9.18 -2.81 0.39
CA VAL A 59 -9.60 -3.44 -0.87
C VAL A 59 -10.00 -4.87 -0.53
N ILE A 60 -11.25 -5.23 -0.80
CA ILE A 60 -11.77 -6.57 -0.48
C ILE A 60 -11.58 -7.47 -1.71
N ALA A 61 -11.04 -8.66 -1.48
CA ALA A 61 -10.84 -9.68 -2.51
C ALA A 61 -11.56 -10.99 -2.12
N LYS A 62 -11.91 -11.77 -3.15
CA LYS A 62 -12.64 -13.04 -2.96
C LYS A 62 -11.77 -14.15 -2.37
N ASN A 63 -10.48 -14.14 -2.70
CA ASN A 63 -9.52 -15.15 -2.26
C ASN A 63 -8.08 -14.58 -2.27
N ARG A 64 -7.12 -15.36 -1.77
CA ARG A 64 -5.70 -14.95 -1.65
C ARG A 64 -5.06 -14.63 -3.00
N PHE A 65 -5.40 -15.39 -4.05
CA PHE A 65 -4.90 -15.17 -5.41
C PHE A 65 -5.47 -13.91 -6.07
N ASP A 66 -6.71 -13.55 -5.74
CA ASP A 66 -7.32 -12.31 -6.18
C ASP A 66 -6.63 -11.10 -5.53
N CYS A 67 -6.23 -11.18 -4.26
CA CYS A 67 -5.36 -10.17 -3.65
C CYS A 67 -3.99 -10.11 -4.33
N LEU A 68 -3.34 -11.25 -4.58
CA LEU A 68 -2.06 -11.28 -5.31
C LEU A 68 -2.16 -10.62 -6.68
N ARG A 69 -3.23 -10.90 -7.42
CA ARG A 69 -3.50 -10.26 -8.71
C ARG A 69 -3.70 -8.76 -8.56
N LYS A 70 -4.45 -8.31 -7.55
CA LYS A 70 -4.64 -6.88 -7.27
C LYS A 70 -3.34 -6.18 -6.90
N LEU A 71 -2.41 -6.86 -6.23
CA LEU A 71 -1.06 -6.33 -6.02
C LEU A 71 -0.31 -6.16 -7.34
N THR A 72 -0.34 -7.16 -8.21
CA THR A 72 0.38 -7.07 -9.50
C THR A 72 -0.27 -6.06 -10.47
N THR A 73 -1.58 -5.83 -10.38
CA THR A 73 -2.25 -4.80 -11.21
C THR A 73 -2.16 -3.38 -10.65
N GLY A 74 -1.67 -3.19 -9.42
CA GLY A 74 -1.64 -1.87 -8.75
C GLY A 74 -2.98 -1.45 -8.11
N ASP A 75 -3.94 -2.37 -8.03
CA ASP A 75 -5.22 -2.16 -7.35
C ASP A 75 -5.10 -2.26 -5.82
N ALA A 76 -4.01 -2.85 -5.33
CA ALA A 76 -3.65 -2.90 -3.91
C ALA A 76 -2.13 -2.77 -3.74
N ASP A 77 -1.71 -2.22 -2.60
CA ASP A 77 -0.29 -1.97 -2.30
C ASP A 77 0.28 -3.01 -1.34
N ILE A 78 -0.58 -3.56 -0.46
CA ILE A 78 -0.18 -4.46 0.62
C ILE A 78 -1.18 -5.61 0.76
N THR A 79 -0.70 -6.82 1.04
CA THR A 79 -1.54 -7.97 1.46
C THR A 79 -0.86 -8.82 2.51
N LEU A 80 -1.65 -9.55 3.29
CA LEU A 80 -1.18 -10.62 4.17
C LEU A 80 -1.33 -11.96 3.45
N LEU A 81 -0.25 -12.74 3.42
CA LEU A 81 -0.19 -14.05 2.78
C LEU A 81 0.43 -15.09 3.70
N GLN A 82 0.16 -16.35 3.43
CA GLN A 82 0.82 -17.46 4.11
C GLN A 82 2.13 -17.82 3.39
N ALA A 83 2.97 -18.62 4.03
CA ALA A 83 4.29 -18.97 3.50
C ALA A 83 4.20 -19.65 2.13
N GLU A 84 3.19 -20.49 1.91
CA GLU A 84 2.97 -21.18 0.63
C GLU A 84 2.58 -20.23 -0.51
N ASP A 85 1.88 -19.13 -0.20
CA ASP A 85 1.47 -18.14 -1.19
C ASP A 85 2.65 -17.30 -1.70
N LEU A 86 3.73 -17.21 -0.91
CA LEU A 86 4.93 -16.47 -1.29
C LEU A 86 5.62 -17.11 -2.51
N LEU A 87 5.56 -18.45 -2.63
CA LEU A 87 6.06 -19.15 -3.81
C LEU A 87 5.25 -18.80 -5.06
N ALA A 88 3.93 -18.68 -4.93
CA ALA A 88 3.09 -18.23 -6.03
C ALA A 88 3.38 -16.77 -6.39
N ALA A 89 3.61 -15.92 -5.40
CA ALA A 89 4.00 -14.52 -5.59
C ALA A 89 5.33 -14.40 -6.36
N SER A 90 6.33 -15.22 -6.03
CA SER A 90 7.65 -15.17 -6.68
C SER A 90 7.62 -15.54 -8.16
N MET A 91 6.59 -16.25 -8.64
CA MET A 91 6.45 -16.55 -10.07
C MET A 91 6.06 -15.33 -10.91
N TYR A 92 5.55 -14.26 -10.28
CA TYR A 92 5.25 -13.00 -10.96
C TYR A 92 6.53 -12.18 -11.14
N ASN A 93 7.42 -12.65 -12.04
CA ASN A 93 8.76 -12.09 -12.36
C ASN A 93 8.81 -10.59 -12.74
N LYS A 94 7.66 -9.94 -12.88
CA LYS A 94 7.55 -8.55 -13.33
C LYS A 94 7.58 -7.53 -12.19
N TYR A 95 7.40 -7.95 -10.94
CA TYR A 95 7.22 -7.03 -9.82
C TYR A 95 8.21 -7.29 -8.68
N SER A 96 8.82 -6.22 -8.16
CA SER A 96 9.58 -6.25 -6.92
C SER A 96 8.63 -6.23 -5.72
N PHE A 97 8.52 -7.38 -5.05
CA PHE A 97 7.78 -7.49 -3.79
C PHE A 97 8.72 -7.32 -2.61
N LEU A 98 8.40 -6.43 -1.67
CA LEU A 98 8.99 -6.41 -0.34
C LEU A 98 8.19 -7.34 0.56
N VAL A 99 8.86 -8.33 1.15
CA VAL A 99 8.24 -9.31 2.05
C VAL A 99 8.71 -9.03 3.47
N THR A 100 7.78 -8.86 4.39
CA THR A 100 8.08 -8.75 5.83
C THR A 100 7.42 -9.89 6.59
N HIS A 101 8.01 -10.27 7.73
CA HIS A 101 7.60 -11.43 8.51
C HIS A 101 6.87 -11.01 9.78
N GLU A 102 5.75 -11.68 10.10
CA GLU A 102 5.13 -11.56 11.41
C GLU A 102 6.00 -12.27 12.47
N LEU A 103 6.52 -11.52 13.43
CA LEU A 103 7.19 -12.09 14.60
C LEU A 103 6.15 -12.34 15.70
N ARG A 104 5.99 -13.61 16.11
CA ARG A 104 5.19 -13.97 17.28
C ARG A 104 6.10 -14.36 18.41
N LEU A 105 6.10 -13.58 19.48
CA LEU A 105 6.76 -13.95 20.74
C LEU A 105 5.84 -14.93 21.46
N PHE A 106 6.28 -16.19 21.59
CA PHE A 106 5.59 -17.18 22.39
C PHE A 106 6.08 -17.06 23.83
N SER A 107 5.16 -16.94 24.79
CA SER A 107 5.49 -17.12 26.20
C SER A 107 5.81 -18.61 26.42
N GLU A 108 6.89 -18.88 27.15
CA GLU A 108 7.38 -20.22 27.50
C GLU A 108 6.23 -21.04 28.14
N GLY A 109 5.60 -21.93 27.36
CA GLY A 109 4.49 -22.76 27.87
C GLY A 109 3.47 -23.23 26.83
N LYS A 110 3.48 -22.70 25.60
CA LYS A 110 2.62 -23.18 24.51
C LYS A 110 3.42 -23.53 23.26
N LEU A 111 4.16 -24.64 23.33
CA LEU A 111 4.85 -25.26 22.19
C LEU A 111 4.06 -26.47 21.67
N ASN A 112 2.75 -26.33 21.43
CA ASN A 112 1.93 -27.41 20.87
C ASN A 112 0.81 -26.85 19.99
N GLU A 113 1.12 -26.05 18.98
CA GLU A 113 0.18 -25.76 17.89
C GLU A 113 0.98 -25.22 16.70
N GLY A 114 0.74 -25.80 15.51
CA GLY A 114 1.54 -25.59 14.32
C GLY A 114 1.87 -24.13 14.03
N HIS A 115 3.13 -23.87 13.69
CA HIS A 115 3.65 -22.53 13.43
C HIS A 115 2.95 -21.89 12.22
N SER A 116 1.96 -21.03 12.47
CA SER A 116 1.29 -20.24 11.43
C SER A 116 2.06 -18.93 11.20
N TYR A 117 3.02 -18.96 10.28
CA TYR A 117 3.71 -17.77 9.80
C TYR A 117 2.83 -17.01 8.81
N ARG A 118 2.70 -15.69 9.00
CA ARG A 118 2.11 -14.79 7.99
C ARG A 118 3.16 -13.81 7.52
N HIS A 119 3.10 -13.51 6.24
CA HIS A 119 3.99 -12.59 5.56
C HIS A 119 3.18 -11.40 5.06
N LEU A 120 3.67 -10.20 5.33
CA LEU A 120 3.14 -9.00 4.73
C LEU A 120 3.91 -8.76 3.43
N ILE A 121 3.22 -8.70 2.31
CA ILE A 121 3.83 -8.38 1.02
C ILE A 121 3.40 -6.98 0.62
N ARG A 122 4.39 -6.16 0.28
CA ARG A 122 4.22 -4.82 -0.28
C ARG A 122 4.78 -4.76 -1.69
N LEU A 123 4.05 -4.16 -2.63
CA LEU A 123 4.59 -3.86 -3.95
C LEU A 123 5.54 -2.66 -3.83
N CYS A 124 6.78 -2.80 -4.29
CA CYS A 124 7.69 -1.69 -4.51
C CYS A 124 7.68 -1.38 -6.00
N ASN A 125 7.25 -0.18 -6.38
CA ASN A 125 7.29 0.32 -7.74
C ASN A 125 8.22 1.53 -7.79
#